data_AF-Q7XZ32-F1
#
_entry.id   AF-Q7XZ32-F1
#
_cell.length_a   1.000
_cell.length_b   1.000
_cell.length_c   1.000
_cell.angle_alpha   90.00
_cell.angle_beta   90.00
_cell.angle_gamma   90.00
#
_symmetry.space_group_name_H-M   'P 1'
#
loop_
_entity.id
_entity.type
_entity.pdbx_description
1 polymer ?
#
loop_
_entity_poly.entity_id
_entity_poly.type
_entity_poly.pdbx_seq_one_letter_code
_entity_poly.pdbx_strand_id
1 'polypeptide(L)'
;GTRARHVGLAHTRWATHGAPTTSNCHPHTSDPDSQFVVVHNGIITNYRPLKEMLMTKGFHFDSDTDTEVIAKLLKYLYTTIRENQRPLTFPRLVMHLMHEIEGAYALLLRSTAFPNELVACKVGSPLVLGLKPSHRAEIIVQKGTIRKSEVPSTSSPNTTSHSNAHSHFPKMEADPTEVQYYLSSDASAIIEHTDKVVYFEDNDLVHVGATGRLGNV
;
A
#
# COMPACT_ATOMS: atom_id res chain seq x y z
N GLY A 1 15.87 17.11 20.28
CA GLY A 1 14.40 17.07 20.22
C GLY A 1 13.99 16.03 19.20
N THR A 2 13.13 15.09 19.57
CA THR A 2 12.58 14.08 18.64
C THR A 2 11.66 14.77 17.63
N ARG A 3 11.97 14.68 16.34
CA ARG A 3 11.06 15.16 15.29
C ARG A 3 9.81 14.28 15.29
N ALA A 4 8.63 14.90 15.35
CA ALA A 4 7.36 14.20 15.28
C ALA A 4 7.18 13.58 13.87
N ARG A 5 6.76 12.32 13.82
CA ARG A 5 6.35 11.63 12.59
C ARG A 5 4.83 11.48 12.61
N HIS A 6 4.21 11.64 11.45
CA HIS A 6 2.76 11.56 11.31
C HIS A 6 2.40 11.04 9.92
N VAL A 7 1.35 10.23 9.85
CA VAL A 7 0.76 9.72 8.62
C VAL A 7 -0.69 10.19 8.55
N GLY A 8 -0.99 11.06 7.59
CA GLY A 8 -2.35 11.50 7.30
C GLY A 8 -2.90 10.78 6.07
N LEU A 9 -4.17 10.37 6.12
CA LEU A 9 -4.90 9.80 4.99
C LEU A 9 -6.15 10.66 4.73
N ALA A 10 -6.42 10.94 3.46
CA ALA A 10 -7.62 11.64 3.01
C ALA A 10 -8.15 10.97 1.73
N HIS A 11 -9.45 11.13 1.47
CA HIS A 11 -10.10 10.48 0.34
C HIS A 11 -11.30 11.29 -0.14
N THR A 12 -11.52 11.31 -1.45
CA THR A 12 -12.77 11.78 -2.06
C THR A 12 -13.42 10.59 -2.75
N ARG A 13 -14.69 10.34 -2.44
CA ARG A 13 -15.37 9.09 -2.79
C ARG A 13 -16.38 9.29 -3.92
N TRP A 14 -16.20 8.54 -5.00
CA TRP A 14 -17.26 8.25 -5.96
C TRP A 14 -17.89 6.91 -5.61
N ALA A 15 -19.15 6.92 -5.17
CA ALA A 15 -19.81 5.72 -4.66
C ALA A 15 -20.07 4.68 -5.77
N THR A 16 -19.54 3.47 -5.58
CA THR A 16 -19.82 2.27 -6.42
C THR A 16 -20.69 1.26 -5.67
N HIS A 17 -20.43 1.05 -4.37
CA HIS A 17 -21.21 0.23 -3.45
C HIS A 17 -21.75 1.06 -2.29
N GLY A 18 -23.03 0.95 -1.97
CA GLY A 18 -23.67 1.73 -0.88
C GLY A 18 -23.93 3.19 -1.25
N ALA A 19 -24.94 3.78 -0.60
CA ALA A 19 -25.33 5.17 -0.82
C ALA A 19 -24.23 6.16 -0.35
N PRO A 20 -24.23 7.42 -0.85
CA PRO A 20 -23.32 8.47 -0.38
C PRO A 20 -23.72 8.96 1.01
N THR A 21 -23.37 8.19 2.04
CA THR A 21 -23.60 8.49 3.45
C THR A 21 -22.28 8.66 4.18
N THR A 22 -22.29 9.32 5.34
CA THR A 22 -21.09 9.47 6.19
C THR A 22 -20.50 8.12 6.60
N SER A 23 -21.33 7.11 6.87
CA SER A 23 -20.87 5.75 7.22
C SER A 23 -20.16 5.04 6.07
N ASN A 24 -20.48 5.41 4.82
CA ASN A 24 -19.85 4.86 3.62
C ASN A 24 -18.67 5.72 3.14
N CYS A 25 -18.32 6.80 3.83
CA CYS A 25 -17.14 7.59 3.50
C CYS A 25 -15.87 6.90 3.98
N HIS A 26 -14.80 7.06 3.20
CA HIS A 26 -13.46 6.67 3.62
C HIS A 26 -12.88 7.75 4.55
N PRO A 27 -11.91 7.41 5.43
CA PRO A 27 -11.32 6.09 5.63
C PRO A 27 -12.23 5.09 6.35
N HIS A 28 -12.14 3.81 6.02
CA HIS A 28 -12.77 2.74 6.80
C HIS A 28 -11.84 2.20 7.87
N THR A 29 -12.42 1.72 8.97
CA THR A 29 -11.67 1.21 10.13
C THR A 29 -12.04 -0.22 10.50
N SER A 30 -11.08 -0.95 11.07
CA SER A 30 -11.28 -2.34 11.48
C SER A 30 -12.22 -2.51 12.68
N ASP A 31 -12.28 -1.50 13.54
CA ASP A 31 -12.94 -1.52 14.85
C ASP A 31 -13.10 -0.08 15.38
N PRO A 32 -13.83 0.11 16.50
CA PRO A 32 -13.99 1.42 17.15
C PRO A 32 -12.67 2.09 17.57
N ASP A 33 -11.61 1.31 17.85
CA ASP A 33 -10.28 1.81 18.23
C ASP A 33 -9.43 2.20 17.00
N SER A 34 -9.95 2.02 15.80
CA SER A 34 -9.27 2.30 14.54
C SER A 34 -7.92 1.56 14.40
N GLN A 35 -7.87 0.30 14.83
CA GLN A 35 -6.62 -0.48 14.81
C GLN A 35 -6.00 -0.54 13.41
N PHE A 36 -6.81 -0.75 12.37
CA PHE A 36 -6.42 -0.64 10.97
C PHE A 36 -7.32 0.36 10.28
N VAL A 37 -6.72 1.21 9.44
CA VAL A 37 -7.41 2.26 8.68
C VAL A 37 -6.99 2.18 7.23
N VAL A 38 -7.98 2.21 6.33
CA VAL A 38 -7.77 2.09 4.88
C VAL A 38 -8.47 3.20 4.11
N VAL A 39 -7.81 3.71 3.07
CA VAL A 39 -8.46 4.38 1.95
C VAL A 39 -8.22 3.57 0.69
N HIS A 40 -9.24 3.51 -0.16
CA HIS A 40 -9.29 2.62 -1.32
C HIS A 40 -9.86 3.36 -2.54
N ASN A 41 -9.20 3.18 -3.69
CA ASN A 41 -9.78 3.47 -4.99
C ASN A 41 -9.90 2.17 -5.77
N GLY A 42 -11.08 1.90 -6.32
CA GLY A 42 -11.34 0.68 -7.08
C GLY A 42 -12.56 -0.06 -6.57
N ILE A 43 -12.63 -1.36 -6.88
CA ILE A 43 -13.71 -2.27 -6.50
C ILE A 43 -13.09 -3.60 -6.07
N ILE A 44 -13.45 -4.07 -4.87
CA ILE A 44 -13.17 -5.44 -4.42
C ILE A 44 -14.30 -6.35 -4.87
N THR A 45 -14.06 -7.20 -5.86
CA THR A 45 -15.11 -7.99 -6.53
C THR A 45 -15.60 -9.16 -5.67
N ASN A 46 -14.73 -9.71 -4.82
CA ASN A 46 -15.07 -10.80 -3.90
C ASN A 46 -15.44 -10.33 -2.49
N TYR A 47 -15.87 -9.07 -2.32
CA TYR A 47 -16.18 -8.51 -0.99
C TYR A 47 -17.32 -9.24 -0.26
N ARG A 48 -18.32 -9.78 -0.98
CA ARG A 48 -19.48 -10.48 -0.38
C ARG A 48 -19.09 -11.74 0.38
N PRO A 49 -18.45 -12.75 -0.25
CA PRO A 49 -18.03 -13.95 0.48
C PRO A 49 -17.06 -13.63 1.62
N LEU A 50 -16.18 -12.64 1.46
CA LEU A 50 -15.31 -12.17 2.53
C LEU A 50 -16.09 -11.56 3.71
N LYS A 51 -17.09 -10.70 3.43
CA LYS A 51 -17.98 -10.10 4.44
C LYS A 51 -18.72 -11.18 5.21
N GLU A 52 -19.32 -12.13 4.52
CA GLU A 52 -20.03 -13.27 5.12
C GLU A 52 -19.10 -14.09 6.02
N MET A 53 -17.90 -14.46 5.53
CA MET A 53 -16.90 -15.17 6.32
C MET A 53 -16.55 -14.41 7.60
N LEU A 54 -16.24 -13.11 7.50
CA LEU A 54 -15.87 -12.29 8.66
C LEU A 54 -17.01 -12.15 9.66
N MET A 55 -18.26 -12.06 9.20
CA MET A 55 -19.44 -12.07 10.09
C MET A 55 -19.54 -13.38 10.87
N THR A 56 -19.24 -14.54 10.26
CA THR A 56 -19.18 -15.82 11.01
C THR A 56 -18.06 -15.86 12.05
N LYS A 57 -17.02 -15.02 11.90
CA LYS A 57 -15.93 -14.85 12.87
C LYS A 57 -16.22 -13.76 13.91
N GLY A 58 -17.42 -13.20 13.93
CA GLY A 58 -17.87 -12.22 14.92
C GLY A 58 -17.57 -10.76 14.57
N PHE A 59 -17.12 -10.46 13.35
CA PHE A 59 -16.95 -9.09 12.90
C PHE A 59 -18.32 -8.45 12.59
N HIS A 60 -18.49 -7.22 13.04
CA HIS A 60 -19.65 -6.38 12.75
C HIS A 60 -19.27 -5.37 11.68
N PHE A 61 -20.21 -5.04 10.79
CA PHE A 61 -20.01 -4.10 9.69
C PHE A 61 -20.94 -2.91 9.84
N ASP A 62 -20.37 -1.72 9.68
CA ASP A 62 -21.05 -0.44 9.87
C ASP A 62 -21.38 0.26 8.52
N SER A 63 -20.94 -0.34 7.41
CA SER A 63 -21.11 0.20 6.06
C SER A 63 -21.55 -0.87 5.04
N ASP A 64 -22.03 -0.38 3.90
CA ASP A 64 -22.40 -1.20 2.75
C ASP A 64 -21.28 -1.30 1.71
N THR A 65 -20.11 -0.76 2.03
CA THR A 65 -18.98 -0.69 1.11
C THR A 65 -18.23 -2.01 1.04
N ASP A 66 -17.66 -2.28 -0.12
CA ASP A 66 -16.64 -3.30 -0.34
C ASP A 66 -15.34 -2.99 0.43
N THR A 67 -15.08 -1.71 0.68
CA THR A 67 -13.85 -1.23 1.32
C THR A 67 -13.74 -1.60 2.80
N GLU A 68 -14.85 -1.59 3.55
CA GLU A 68 -14.81 -1.96 4.97
C GLU A 68 -14.32 -3.40 5.18
N VAL A 69 -14.61 -4.30 4.24
CA VAL A 69 -14.11 -5.68 4.26
C VAL A 69 -12.59 -5.73 4.33
N ILE A 70 -11.89 -4.82 3.65
CA ILE A 70 -10.42 -4.74 3.68
C ILE A 70 -9.92 -4.47 5.10
N ALA A 71 -10.54 -3.51 5.80
CA ALA A 71 -10.13 -3.15 7.16
C ALA A 71 -10.42 -4.28 8.16
N LYS A 72 -11.60 -4.91 8.07
CA LYS A 72 -11.95 -6.06 8.93
C LYS A 72 -11.06 -7.27 8.64
N LEU A 73 -10.78 -7.55 7.36
CA LEU A 73 -9.92 -8.66 6.92
C LEU A 73 -8.48 -8.49 7.42
N LEU A 74 -7.91 -7.28 7.37
CA LEU A 74 -6.60 -7.00 7.96
C LEU A 74 -6.54 -7.38 9.45
N LYS A 75 -7.55 -6.99 10.22
CA LYS A 75 -7.62 -7.35 11.64
C LYS A 75 -7.77 -8.86 11.86
N TYR A 76 -8.57 -9.52 11.02
CA TYR A 76 -8.69 -10.98 11.05
C TYR A 76 -7.34 -11.67 10.78
N LEU A 77 -6.66 -11.30 9.70
CA LEU A 77 -5.35 -11.84 9.34
C LEU A 77 -4.29 -11.56 10.42
N TYR A 78 -4.27 -10.34 10.96
CA TYR A 78 -3.36 -9.96 12.05
C TYR A 78 -3.54 -10.83 13.31
N THR A 79 -4.79 -11.15 13.64
CA THR A 79 -5.09 -11.98 14.83
C THR A 79 -4.93 -13.48 14.58
N THR A 80 -4.90 -13.95 13.33
CA THR A 80 -4.88 -15.40 13.00
C THR A 80 -3.55 -15.91 12.48
N ILE A 81 -2.81 -15.11 11.71
CA ILE A 81 -1.53 -15.53 11.13
C ILE A 81 -0.46 -15.66 12.23
N ARG A 82 0.31 -16.75 12.18
CA ARG A 82 1.46 -17.00 13.06
C ARG A 82 2.65 -17.42 12.20
N GLU A 83 3.67 -16.58 12.12
CA GLU A 83 4.87 -16.87 11.31
C GLU A 83 6.05 -17.30 12.19
N ASN A 84 6.23 -18.61 12.39
CA ASN A 84 7.47 -19.20 12.94
C ASN A 84 8.12 -18.44 14.12
N GLN A 85 7.30 -18.03 15.09
CA GLN A 85 7.71 -17.25 16.28
C GLN A 85 8.28 -15.85 16.03
N ARG A 86 8.14 -15.30 14.82
CA ARG A 86 8.48 -13.91 14.50
C ARG A 86 7.22 -13.04 14.51
N PRO A 87 7.32 -11.78 14.99
CA PRO A 87 6.26 -10.81 14.83
C PRO A 87 5.97 -10.57 13.35
N LEU A 88 4.69 -10.62 12.98
CA LEU A 88 4.25 -10.31 11.62
C LEU A 88 4.52 -8.82 11.34
N THR A 89 5.24 -8.53 10.26
CA THR A 89 5.49 -7.14 9.83
C THR A 89 4.28 -6.60 9.08
N PHE A 90 4.09 -5.27 9.10
CA PHE A 90 2.98 -4.65 8.39
C PHE A 90 2.92 -4.99 6.89
N PRO A 91 4.02 -4.88 6.11
CA PRO A 91 3.98 -5.25 4.70
C PRO A 91 3.70 -6.74 4.47
N ARG A 92 4.16 -7.64 5.36
CA ARG A 92 3.81 -9.08 5.28
C ARG A 92 2.31 -9.29 5.49
N LEU A 93 1.71 -8.63 6.47
CA LEU A 93 0.26 -8.65 6.68
C LEU A 93 -0.49 -8.16 5.44
N VAL A 94 -0.03 -7.09 4.78
CA VAL A 94 -0.66 -6.57 3.56
C VAL A 94 -0.46 -7.49 2.36
N MET A 95 0.67 -8.20 2.24
CA MET A 95 0.82 -9.24 1.22
C MET A 95 -0.21 -10.36 1.40
N HIS A 96 -0.43 -10.83 2.64
CA HIS A 96 -1.50 -11.79 2.92
C HIS A 96 -2.88 -11.24 2.55
N LEU A 97 -3.16 -9.96 2.85
CA LEU A 97 -4.39 -9.30 2.39
C LEU A 97 -4.54 -9.33 0.87
N MET A 98 -3.49 -8.97 0.12
CA MET A 98 -3.50 -8.92 -1.35
C MET A 98 -3.75 -10.29 -2.00
N HIS A 99 -3.44 -11.38 -1.30
CA HIS A 99 -3.73 -12.74 -1.78
C HIS A 99 -5.21 -13.13 -1.62
N GLU A 100 -5.93 -12.50 -0.70
CA GLU A 100 -7.33 -12.83 -0.38
C GLU A 100 -8.33 -11.96 -1.13
N ILE A 101 -7.93 -10.74 -1.52
CA ILE A 101 -8.82 -9.79 -2.21
C ILE A 101 -8.69 -9.89 -3.73
N GLU A 102 -9.83 -9.80 -4.41
CA GLU A 102 -9.92 -9.79 -5.87
C GLU A 102 -10.47 -8.45 -6.37
N GLY A 103 -10.07 -8.07 -7.57
CA GLY A 103 -10.59 -6.89 -8.26
C GLY A 103 -9.50 -5.92 -8.67
N ALA A 104 -9.86 -4.64 -8.77
CA ALA A 104 -8.93 -3.56 -9.04
C ALA A 104 -8.95 -2.61 -7.87
N TYR A 105 -7.80 -2.29 -7.29
CA TYR A 105 -7.67 -1.47 -6.10
C TYR A 105 -6.36 -0.67 -6.09
N ALA A 106 -6.38 0.49 -5.46
CA ALA A 106 -5.20 1.19 -4.93
C ALA A 106 -5.49 1.49 -3.46
N LEU A 107 -4.62 1.02 -2.56
CA LEU A 107 -4.82 1.05 -1.13
C LEU A 107 -3.74 1.87 -0.45
N LEU A 108 -4.13 2.69 0.53
CA LEU A 108 -3.22 3.24 1.54
C LEU A 108 -3.69 2.78 2.93
N LEU A 109 -2.76 2.21 3.69
CA LEU A 109 -3.06 1.43 4.89
C LEU A 109 -2.19 1.94 6.03
N ARG A 110 -2.81 2.30 7.16
CA ARG A 110 -2.11 2.60 8.43
C ARG A 110 -2.69 1.80 9.58
N SER A 111 -1.93 1.65 10.65
CA SER A 111 -2.39 0.91 11.82
C SER A 111 -1.82 1.47 13.13
N THR A 112 -2.58 1.38 14.21
CA THR A 112 -2.06 1.65 15.57
C THR A 112 -1.16 0.51 16.08
N ALA A 113 -1.28 -0.69 15.53
CA ALA A 113 -0.37 -1.82 15.81
C ALA A 113 1.00 -1.65 15.14
N PHE A 114 1.08 -0.83 14.09
CA PHE A 114 2.30 -0.50 13.34
C PHE A 114 2.49 1.03 13.32
N PRO A 115 2.82 1.65 14.46
CA PRO A 115 2.80 3.10 14.60
C PRO A 115 3.86 3.76 13.71
N ASN A 116 3.46 4.86 13.06
CA ASN A 116 4.29 5.62 12.10
C ASN A 116 4.67 4.84 10.83
N GLU A 117 3.99 3.72 10.55
CA GLU A 117 4.16 2.98 9.31
C GLU A 117 3.00 3.26 8.34
N LEU A 118 3.30 3.19 7.05
CA LEU A 118 2.34 3.25 5.97
C LEU A 118 2.67 2.15 4.97
N VAL A 119 1.66 1.42 4.52
CA VAL A 119 1.79 0.49 3.39
C VAL A 119 0.85 0.95 2.29
N ALA A 120 1.37 0.95 1.06
CA ALA A 120 0.64 1.31 -0.13
C ALA A 120 0.80 0.20 -1.17
N CYS A 121 -0.28 -0.20 -1.83
CA CYS A 121 -0.24 -1.20 -2.89
C CYS A 121 -1.34 -0.96 -3.93
N LYS A 122 -1.18 -1.55 -5.12
CA LYS A 122 -2.20 -1.49 -6.16
C LYS A 122 -2.28 -2.71 -7.07
N VAL A 123 -3.45 -2.87 -7.68
CA VAL A 123 -3.74 -3.73 -8.83
C VAL A 123 -4.80 -3.01 -9.66
N GLY A 124 -4.55 -2.67 -10.93
CA GLY A 124 -5.56 -2.14 -11.85
C GLY A 124 -6.10 -0.72 -11.56
N SER A 125 -5.69 -0.04 -10.49
CA SER A 125 -6.06 1.36 -10.17
C SER A 125 -4.82 2.25 -10.07
N PRO A 126 -4.82 3.49 -10.59
CA PRO A 126 -3.66 4.39 -10.52
C PRO A 126 -3.20 4.68 -9.09
N LEU A 127 -1.87 4.72 -8.89
CA LEU A 127 -1.21 5.12 -7.64
C LEU A 127 0.19 5.67 -7.92
N VAL A 128 0.54 6.78 -7.28
CA VAL A 128 1.78 7.54 -7.48
C VAL A 128 2.38 7.93 -6.13
N LEU A 129 3.69 7.83 -6.00
CA LEU A 129 4.48 8.29 -4.85
C LEU A 129 5.32 9.50 -5.24
N GLY A 130 5.06 10.65 -4.63
CA GLY A 130 5.89 11.84 -4.63
C GLY A 130 6.90 11.83 -3.48
N LEU A 131 8.13 12.24 -3.78
CA LEU A 131 9.23 12.33 -2.83
C LEU A 131 9.71 13.77 -2.69
N LYS A 132 9.70 14.31 -1.47
CA LYS A 132 10.22 15.64 -1.17
C LYS A 132 11.27 15.58 -0.06
N PRO A 133 12.57 15.57 -0.40
CA PRO A 133 13.63 15.65 0.59
C PRO A 133 13.74 17.07 1.15
N SER A 134 14.19 17.24 2.40
CA SER A 134 14.68 18.56 2.86
C SER A 134 16.00 18.91 2.17
N HIS A 135 16.35 20.21 2.21
CA HIS A 135 17.33 20.93 1.38
C HIS A 135 18.77 20.37 1.25
N ARG A 136 19.07 19.13 1.69
CA ARG A 136 20.40 18.50 1.58
C ARG A 136 20.43 17.08 1.04
N ALA A 137 19.31 16.48 0.64
CA ALA A 137 19.32 15.11 0.12
C ALA A 137 19.10 15.05 -1.39
N GLU A 138 20.11 14.54 -2.11
CA GLU A 138 19.94 14.06 -3.47
C GLU A 138 19.16 12.73 -3.43
N ILE A 139 18.04 12.68 -4.15
CA ILE A 139 17.34 11.42 -4.37
C ILE A 139 17.93 10.81 -5.62
N ILE A 140 18.74 9.77 -5.46
CA ILE A 140 19.17 8.92 -6.57
C ILE A 140 17.99 8.00 -6.88
N VAL A 141 17.11 8.44 -7.79
CA VAL A 141 16.18 7.52 -8.45
C VAL A 141 17.00 6.72 -9.46
N GLN A 142 17.37 5.49 -9.12
CA GLN A 142 17.84 4.54 -10.12
C GLN A 142 16.68 4.34 -11.10
N LYS A 143 16.74 5.01 -12.26
CA LYS A 143 15.79 4.85 -13.35
C LYS A 143 15.81 3.40 -13.82
N GLY A 144 14.91 2.58 -13.28
CA GLY A 144 14.50 1.32 -13.88
C GLY A 144 13.59 1.58 -15.08
N THR A 145 14.07 2.26 -16.12
CA THR A 145 13.45 2.20 -17.45
C THR A 145 14.34 1.30 -18.29
N ILE A 146 13.92 0.05 -18.50
CA ILE A 146 14.59 -0.88 -19.41
C ILE A 146 14.48 -0.31 -20.82
N ARG A 147 15.61 0.11 -21.40
CA ARG A 147 15.71 0.42 -22.83
C ARG A 147 15.69 -0.90 -23.61
N LYS A 148 14.86 -0.94 -24.65
CA LYS A 148 14.88 -1.97 -25.70
C LYS A 148 16.23 -1.84 -26.45
N SER A 149 17.08 -2.86 -26.42
CA SER A 149 18.22 -2.96 -27.33
C SER A 149 18.34 -4.39 -27.87
N GLU A 150 17.92 -4.51 -29.12
CA GLU A 150 18.38 -5.35 -30.23
C GLU A 150 19.04 -6.73 -29.98
N VAL A 151 18.54 -7.68 -30.76
CA VAL A 151 18.99 -9.07 -30.94
C VAL A 151 20.37 -9.09 -31.62
N PRO A 152 21.31 -9.95 -31.17
CA PRO A 152 21.72 -11.06 -32.04
C PRO A 152 21.95 -12.40 -31.30
N SER A 153 21.22 -13.42 -31.76
CA SER A 153 21.60 -14.82 -32.00
C SER A 153 22.51 -15.63 -31.05
N THR A 154 21.97 -16.80 -30.67
CA THR A 154 22.55 -18.17 -30.59
C THR A 154 22.86 -18.84 -29.22
N SER A 155 22.32 -20.07 -29.13
CA SER A 155 22.64 -21.25 -28.30
C SER A 155 22.25 -21.33 -26.80
N SER A 156 21.37 -22.30 -26.50
CA SER A 156 21.04 -22.88 -25.17
C SER A 156 22.12 -23.87 -24.66
N PRO A 157 21.99 -24.57 -23.51
CA PRO A 157 21.02 -24.48 -22.40
C PRO A 157 21.63 -24.53 -20.97
N ASN A 158 20.75 -24.44 -19.96
CA ASN A 158 20.89 -24.69 -18.50
C ASN A 158 21.37 -23.54 -17.61
N THR A 159 20.47 -23.03 -16.74
CA THR A 159 20.61 -23.06 -15.26
C THR A 159 19.45 -22.31 -14.56
N THR A 160 18.92 -22.93 -13.50
CA THR A 160 18.26 -22.36 -12.31
C THR A 160 17.46 -21.06 -12.44
N SER A 161 16.13 -21.18 -12.33
CA SER A 161 15.21 -20.04 -12.14
C SER A 161 15.35 -19.44 -10.74
N HIS A 162 16.33 -18.56 -10.55
CA HIS A 162 16.28 -17.55 -9.51
C HIS A 162 15.42 -16.40 -10.01
N SER A 163 14.22 -16.24 -9.44
CA SER A 163 13.37 -15.07 -9.67
C SER A 163 14.02 -13.84 -9.05
N ASN A 164 14.81 -13.13 -9.84
CA ASN A 164 15.26 -11.78 -9.50
C ASN A 164 14.06 -10.83 -9.58
N ALA A 165 13.43 -10.56 -8.43
CA ALA A 165 12.52 -9.44 -8.28
C ALA A 165 13.30 -8.13 -8.48
N HIS A 166 13.24 -7.58 -9.68
CA HIS A 166 13.82 -6.27 -9.98
C HIS A 166 12.90 -5.18 -9.41
N SER A 167 13.32 -4.53 -8.33
CA SER A 167 12.51 -3.46 -7.71
C SER A 167 12.55 -2.17 -8.55
N HIS A 168 11.37 -1.65 -8.93
CA HIS A 168 11.22 -0.38 -9.65
C HIS A 168 11.39 0.86 -8.74
N PHE A 169 11.28 0.70 -7.41
CA PHE A 169 11.36 1.83 -6.48
C PHE A 169 12.80 2.20 -6.10
N PRO A 170 13.08 3.51 -5.93
CA PRO A 170 14.40 3.99 -5.54
C PRO A 170 14.88 3.41 -4.22
N LYS A 171 16.13 2.94 -4.19
CA LYS A 171 16.87 2.83 -2.93
C LYS A 171 17.24 4.24 -2.48
N MET A 172 16.74 4.64 -1.32
CA MET A 172 16.98 5.99 -0.82
C MET A 172 18.27 6.05 0.01
N GLU A 173 19.26 6.79 -0.48
CA GLU A 173 20.51 7.10 0.26
C GLU A 173 20.39 8.37 1.13
N ALA A 174 19.26 9.06 1.06
CA ALA A 174 18.95 10.22 1.89
C ALA A 174 18.74 9.84 3.36
N ASP A 175 19.01 10.78 4.27
CA ASP A 175 18.61 10.63 5.68
C ASP A 175 17.07 10.49 5.75
N PRO A 176 16.54 9.33 6.18
CA PRO A 176 15.10 9.09 6.25
C PRO A 176 14.38 9.98 7.26
N THR A 177 15.11 10.70 8.12
CA THR A 177 14.53 11.66 9.08
C THR A 177 14.16 13.00 8.44
N GLU A 178 14.32 13.11 7.12
CA GLU A 178 14.29 14.34 6.35
C GLU A 178 13.55 14.24 5.01
N VAL A 179 12.57 13.33 4.91
CA VAL A 179 11.79 13.14 3.69
C VAL A 179 10.29 13.20 3.97
N GLN A 180 9.56 13.91 3.11
CA GLN A 180 8.10 13.90 3.03
C GLN A 180 7.68 13.04 1.84
N TYR A 181 6.68 12.18 2.08
CA TYR A 181 6.09 11.30 1.07
C TYR A 181 4.66 11.75 0.79
N TYR A 182 4.30 11.78 -0.48
CA TYR A 182 2.95 12.11 -0.95
C TYR A 182 2.43 10.96 -1.79
N LEU A 183 1.35 10.30 -1.36
CA LEU A 183 0.73 9.23 -2.15
C LEU A 183 -0.62 9.70 -2.67
N SER A 184 -0.86 9.50 -3.96
CA SER A 184 -2.09 9.91 -4.62
C SER A 184 -2.42 8.99 -5.79
N SER A 185 -3.70 8.90 -6.12
CA SER A 185 -4.17 8.27 -7.35
C SER A 185 -4.01 9.18 -8.58
N ASP A 186 -3.78 10.47 -8.38
CA ASP A 186 -3.59 11.47 -9.43
C ASP A 186 -2.35 12.34 -9.11
N ALA A 187 -1.45 12.49 -10.08
CA ALA A 187 -0.22 13.26 -9.94
C ALA A 187 -0.46 14.77 -9.71
N SER A 188 -1.62 15.30 -10.12
CA SER A 188 -2.00 16.70 -9.89
C SER A 188 -2.04 17.07 -8.40
N ALA A 189 -2.36 16.12 -7.51
CA ALA A 189 -2.33 16.35 -6.07
C ALA A 189 -0.91 16.34 -5.47
N ILE A 190 0.11 15.98 -6.27
CA ILE A 190 1.51 15.87 -5.84
C ILE A 190 2.35 17.02 -6.40
N ILE A 191 2.02 17.51 -7.59
CA ILE A 191 2.87 18.43 -8.37
C ILE A 191 3.19 19.75 -7.66
N GLU A 192 2.31 20.23 -6.79
CA GLU A 192 2.54 21.42 -5.97
C GLU A 192 3.60 21.20 -4.86
N HIS A 193 3.91 19.95 -4.55
CA HIS A 193 4.85 19.57 -3.51
C HIS A 193 6.19 19.09 -4.07
N THR A 194 6.18 18.34 -5.17
CA THR A 194 7.38 17.77 -5.80
C THR A 194 7.11 17.30 -7.23
N ASP A 195 8.13 17.39 -8.08
CA ASP A 195 8.17 16.81 -9.42
C ASP A 195 8.83 15.42 -9.45
N LYS A 196 9.41 14.98 -8.32
CA LYS A 196 10.04 13.67 -8.16
C LYS A 196 8.98 12.64 -7.78
N VAL A 197 8.47 11.95 -8.80
CA VAL A 197 7.42 10.94 -8.64
C VAL A 197 7.86 9.56 -9.11
N VAL A 198 7.29 8.54 -8.49
CA VAL A 198 7.38 7.14 -8.88
C VAL A 198 5.96 6.62 -9.08
N TYR A 199 5.69 6.06 -10.25
CA TYR A 199 4.40 5.42 -10.56
C TYR A 199 4.48 3.97 -10.14
N PHE A 200 3.41 3.47 -9.50
CA PHE A 200 3.32 2.07 -9.13
C PHE A 200 2.98 1.24 -10.38
N GLU A 201 3.48 0.00 -10.42
CA GLU A 201 3.02 -1.09 -11.26
C GLU A 201 2.05 -2.02 -10.50
N ASP A 202 1.38 -2.92 -11.22
CA ASP A 202 0.46 -3.86 -10.56
C ASP A 202 1.23 -4.83 -9.68
N ASN A 203 0.69 -5.09 -8.48
CA ASN A 203 1.30 -5.88 -7.41
C ASN A 203 2.50 -5.23 -6.73
N ASP A 204 2.79 -3.97 -7.04
CA ASP A 204 3.74 -3.20 -6.24
C ASP A 204 3.21 -2.99 -4.82
N LEU A 205 4.10 -3.17 -3.85
CA LEU A 205 3.89 -2.85 -2.46
C LEU A 205 5.04 -1.99 -1.96
N VAL A 206 4.70 -0.83 -1.43
CA VAL A 206 5.64 0.12 -0.83
C VAL A 206 5.37 0.21 0.66
N HIS A 207 6.44 0.14 1.44
CA HIS A 207 6.40 0.30 2.89
C HIS A 207 7.20 1.54 3.30
N VAL A 208 6.55 2.49 3.98
CA VAL A 208 7.25 3.52 4.74
C VAL A 208 7.34 3.02 6.17
N GLY A 209 8.53 2.61 6.60
CA GLY A 209 8.76 2.09 7.94
C GLY A 209 8.75 3.18 9.02
N ALA A 210 8.67 2.78 10.29
CA ALA A 210 8.54 3.70 11.43
C ALA A 210 9.69 4.72 11.56
N THR A 211 10.84 4.44 10.94
CA THR A 211 12.00 5.35 10.90
C THR A 211 11.87 6.44 9.81
N GLY A 212 10.90 6.32 8.91
CA GLY A 212 10.74 7.13 7.70
C GLY A 212 11.45 6.54 6.47
N ARG A 213 12.11 5.37 6.59
CA ARG A 213 12.74 4.71 5.44
C ARG A 213 11.71 4.08 4.53
N LEU A 214 11.83 4.36 3.24
CA LEU A 214 11.15 3.61 2.19
C LEU A 214 11.81 2.23 2.06
N GLY A 215 11.02 1.19 2.24
CA GLY A 215 11.40 -0.20 2.05
C GLY A 215 10.55 -0.85 0.97
N ASN A 216 11.18 -1.75 0.21
CA ASN A 216 10.51 -2.70 -0.66
C ASN A 216 10.52 -4.06 0.05
N VAL A 217 9.47 -4.87 -0.15
CA VAL A 217 9.29 -6.17 0.53
C VAL A 217 9.32 -7.30 -0.47
#